data_AF-A0A497UQJ0-F1
#
_entry.id   AF-A0A497UQJ0-F1
#
_cell.length_a   1.000
_cell.length_b   1.000
_cell.length_c   1.000
_cell.angle_alpha   90.00
_cell.angle_beta   90.00
_cell.angle_gamma   90.00
#
_symmetry.space_group_name_H-M   'P 1'
#
loop_
_entity.id
_entity.type
_entity.pdbx_description
1 polymer ?
#
loop_
_entity_poly.entity_id
_entity_poly.type
_entity_poly.pdbx_seq_one_letter_code
_entity_poly.pdbx_strand_id
1 'polypeptide(L)'
;MKEIISFLKSRKWALIISLLYVGTGTLAVCSAYGSDPLYGEWTLYALLITFPVSVLSFACRYADPSIWPVFLIQFIMFLITFFILSLFIKSKPDN
;
A
#
# COMPACT_ATOMS: atom_id res chain seq x y z
N MET A 1 -18.62 10.65 -12.82
CA MET A 1 -17.97 9.36 -13.16
C MET A 1 -16.90 9.50 -14.25
N LYS A 2 -17.22 10.11 -15.41
CA LYS A 2 -16.24 10.34 -16.49
C LYS A 2 -14.98 11.12 -16.05
N GLU A 3 -15.15 12.16 -15.24
CA GLU A 3 -14.03 12.94 -14.65
C GLU A 3 -13.06 12.09 -13.83
N ILE A 4 -13.59 11.21 -12.97
CA ILE A 4 -12.79 10.32 -12.12
C ILE A 4 -12.00 9.33 -12.98
N ILE A 5 -12.63 8.76 -14.01
CA ILE A 5 -11.98 7.83 -14.93
C ILE A 5 -10.85 8.54 -15.70
N SER A 6 -11.08 9.76 -16.18
CA SER A 6 -10.05 10.57 -16.85
C SER A 6 -8.88 10.88 -15.91
N PHE A 7 -9.18 11.29 -14.68
CA PHE A 7 -8.19 11.56 -13.65
C PHE A 7 -7.31 10.33 -13.38
N LEU A 8 -7.91 9.16 -13.18
CA LEU A 8 -7.17 7.91 -12.96
C LEU A 8 -6.35 7.50 -14.19
N LYS A 9 -6.88 7.68 -15.40
CA LYS A 9 -6.18 7.36 -16.66
C LYS A 9 -4.92 8.21 -16.85
N SER A 10 -4.99 9.51 -16.50
CA SER A 10 -3.83 10.42 -16.56
C SER A 10 -2.73 10.05 -15.55
N ARG A 11 -3.10 9.42 -14.43
CA ARG A 11 -2.22 9.07 -13.30
C ARG A 11 -2.02 7.56 -13.15
N LYS A 12 -2.20 6.80 -14.24
CA LYS A 12 -2.13 5.33 -14.22
C LYS A 12 -0.85 4.79 -13.58
N TRP A 13 0.29 5.47 -13.81
CA TRP A 13 1.58 5.08 -13.26
C TRP A 13 1.65 5.31 -11.75
N ALA A 14 1.15 6.44 -11.26
CA ALA A 14 1.05 6.70 -9.83
C ALA A 14 0.17 5.65 -9.14
N LEU A 15 -0.94 5.25 -9.78
CA LEU A 15 -1.85 4.23 -9.27
C LEU A 15 -1.19 2.84 -9.21
N ILE A 16 -0.47 2.44 -10.27
CA ILE A 16 0.22 1.15 -10.29
C ILE A 16 1.32 1.10 -9.23
N ILE A 17 2.14 2.16 -9.13
CA ILE A 17 3.23 2.22 -8.16
C ILE A 17 2.68 2.21 -6.73
N SER A 18 1.65 3.01 -6.44
CA SER A 18 1.03 3.01 -5.10
C SER A 18 0.41 1.66 -4.77
N LEU A 19 -0.24 1.01 -5.74
CA LEU A 19 -0.85 -0.31 -5.55
C LEU A 19 0.21 -1.37 -5.25
N LEU A 20 1.30 -1.40 -6.00
CA LEU A 20 2.38 -2.38 -5.79
C LEU A 20 3.09 -2.15 -4.46
N TYR A 21 3.43 -0.91 -4.14
CA TYR A 21 4.16 -0.57 -2.92
C TYR A 21 3.33 -0.83 -1.66
N VAL A 22 2.11 -0.30 -1.60
CA VAL A 22 1.21 -0.48 -0.44
C VAL A 22 0.64 -1.89 -0.39
N GLY A 23 0.37 -2.50 -1.55
CA GLY A 23 -0.06 -3.90 -1.64
C GLY A 23 0.98 -4.87 -1.09
N THR A 24 2.26 -4.65 -1.41
CA THR A 24 3.37 -5.42 -0.83
C THR A 24 3.45 -5.24 0.69
N GLY A 25 3.27 -4.02 1.18
CA GLY A 25 3.22 -3.75 2.62
C GLY A 25 2.04 -4.43 3.32
N THR A 26 0.89 -4.46 2.66
CA THR A 26 -0.31 -5.16 3.14
C THR A 26 -0.06 -6.66 3.23
N LEU A 27 0.50 -7.27 2.18
CA LEU A 27 0.85 -8.69 2.18
C LEU A 27 1.87 -9.02 3.27
N ALA A 28 2.87 -8.18 3.47
CA ALA A 28 3.89 -8.38 4.48
C ALA A 28 3.32 -8.32 5.90
N VAL A 29 2.45 -7.33 6.20
CA VAL A 29 1.79 -7.23 7.52
C VAL A 29 0.82 -8.39 7.76
N CYS A 30 0.06 -8.81 6.74
CA CYS A 30 -0.85 -9.95 6.85
C CYS A 30 -0.13 -11.31 6.91
N SER A 31 1.19 -11.32 6.74
CA SER A 31 2.03 -12.52 6.82
C SER A 31 3.02 -12.42 7.99
N ALA A 32 2.85 -11.45 8.88
CA ALA A 32 3.83 -11.17 9.94
C ALA A 32 3.74 -12.13 11.13
N TYR A 33 2.61 -12.84 11.32
CA TYR A 33 2.47 -13.82 12.39
C TYR A 33 2.86 -15.21 11.93
N GLY A 34 3.52 -15.98 12.80
CA GLY A 34 3.95 -17.35 12.49
C GLY A 34 2.81 -18.32 12.12
N SER A 35 1.57 -17.99 12.49
CA SER A 35 0.36 -18.73 12.11
C SER A 35 -0.24 -18.32 10.77
N ASP A 36 0.27 -17.25 10.15
CA ASP A 36 -0.28 -16.72 8.90
C ASP A 36 0.12 -17.62 7.71
N PRO A 37 -0.77 -17.84 6.71
CA PRO A 37 -0.52 -18.79 5.63
C PRO A 37 0.73 -18.51 4.77
N LEU A 38 1.16 -17.25 4.73
CA LEU A 38 2.28 -16.78 3.91
C LEU A 38 3.49 -16.34 4.77
N TYR A 39 3.50 -16.69 6.06
CA TYR A 39 4.62 -16.37 6.94
C TYR A 39 5.95 -16.95 6.41
N GLY A 40 7.03 -16.15 6.50
CA GLY A 40 8.38 -16.58 6.15
C GLY A 40 9.37 -15.42 6.16
N GLU A 41 10.66 -15.71 6.01
CA GLU A 41 11.75 -14.71 6.11
C GLU A 41 11.57 -13.49 5.19
N TRP A 42 10.92 -13.67 4.03
CA TRP A 42 10.64 -12.62 3.06
C TRP A 42 9.79 -11.48 3.65
N THR A 43 8.96 -11.76 4.66
CA THR A 43 8.05 -10.78 5.26
C THR A 43 8.79 -9.67 5.98
N LEU A 44 9.90 -9.98 6.65
CA LEU A 44 10.76 -9.00 7.31
C LEU A 44 11.40 -8.05 6.29
N TYR A 45 11.94 -8.58 5.19
CA TYR A 45 12.52 -7.76 4.13
C TYR A 45 11.47 -6.87 3.46
N ALA A 46 10.27 -7.41 3.17
CA ALA A 46 9.16 -6.66 2.60
C ALA A 46 8.64 -5.57 3.56
N LEU A 47 8.54 -5.87 4.86
CA LEU A 47 8.17 -4.90 5.90
C LEU A 47 9.19 -3.77 6.01
N LEU A 48 10.49 -4.06 5.92
CA LEU A 48 11.52 -3.04 5.99
C LEU A 48 11.47 -2.10 4.78
N ILE A 49 11.29 -2.65 3.58
CA ILE A 49 11.16 -1.86 2.34
C ILE A 49 9.89 -0.99 2.37
N THR A 50 8.79 -1.53 2.88
CA THR A 50 7.49 -0.84 2.95
C THR A 50 7.22 -0.16 4.28
N PHE A 51 8.25 -0.02 5.12
CA PHE A 51 8.10 0.44 6.50
C PHE A 51 7.32 1.74 6.65
N PRO A 52 7.57 2.80 5.84
CA PRO A 52 6.83 4.05 5.95
C PRO A 52 5.30 3.91 5.79
N VAL A 53 4.85 2.94 5.00
CA VAL A 53 3.42 2.70 4.74
C VAL A 53 2.83 1.60 5.61
N SER A 54 3.68 0.74 6.18
CA SER A 54 3.28 -0.43 6.96
C SER A 54 3.43 -0.26 8.47
N VAL A 55 4.11 0.77 8.98
CA VAL A 55 4.41 0.90 10.42
C VAL A 55 3.16 0.93 11.30
N LEU A 56 2.13 1.67 10.90
CA LEU A 56 0.89 1.81 11.69
C LEU A 56 0.08 0.51 11.67
N SER A 57 -0.06 -0.11 10.50
CA SER A 57 -0.80 -1.36 10.36
C SER A 57 -0.07 -2.54 11.01
N PHE A 58 1.26 -2.55 10.97
CA PHE A 58 2.10 -3.51 11.71
C PHE A 58 1.92 -3.37 13.21
N ALA A 59 1.95 -2.15 13.75
CA ALA A 59 1.71 -1.90 15.18
C ALA A 59 0.32 -2.39 15.63
N CYS A 60 -0.72 -2.13 14.84
CA CYS A 60 -2.06 -2.67 15.10
C CYS A 60 -2.09 -4.20 15.06
N ARG A 61 -1.47 -4.81 14.04
CA ARG A 61 -1.42 -6.27 13.90
C ARG A 61 -0.64 -6.94 15.03
N TYR A 62 0.38 -6.27 15.56
CA TYR A 62 1.17 -6.74 16.70
C TYR A 62 0.40 -6.67 18.03
N ALA A 63 -0.43 -5.64 18.20
CA ALA A 63 -1.25 -5.46 19.39
C ALA A 63 -2.49 -6.37 19.41
N ASP A 64 -3.08 -6.63 18.25
CA ASP A 64 -4.28 -7.45 18.09
C ASP A 64 -4.13 -8.37 16.87
N PRO A 65 -4.40 -9.68 17.00
CA PRO A 65 -4.29 -10.61 15.88
C PRO A 65 -5.28 -10.36 14.72
N SER A 66 -6.24 -9.46 14.87
CA SER A 66 -7.23 -9.10 13.85
C SER A 66 -6.61 -8.43 12.61
N ILE A 67 -7.07 -8.86 11.43
CA ILE A 67 -6.61 -8.36 10.13
C ILE A 67 -7.44 -7.14 9.66
N TRP A 68 -8.65 -6.97 10.19
CA TRP A 68 -9.55 -5.87 9.77
C TRP A 68 -8.94 -4.47 9.92
N PRO A 69 -8.28 -4.12 11.04
CA PRO A 69 -7.61 -2.82 11.18
C PRO A 69 -6.49 -2.61 10.15
N VAL A 70 -5.78 -3.69 9.79
CA VAL A 70 -4.70 -3.66 8.79
C VAL A 70 -5.25 -3.20 7.45
N PHE A 71 -6.35 -3.79 6.97
CA PHE A 71 -6.92 -3.41 5.68
C PHE A 71 -7.42 -1.97 5.65
N LEU A 72 -8.02 -1.48 6.74
CA LEU A 72 -8.48 -0.10 6.82
C LEU A 72 -7.32 0.89 6.75
N ILE A 73 -6.27 0.66 7.54
CA ILE A 73 -5.08 1.51 7.57
C ILE A 73 -4.37 1.47 6.22
N GLN A 74 -4.18 0.28 5.64
CA GLN A 74 -3.52 0.13 4.35
C GLN A 74 -4.31 0.78 3.21
N PHE A 75 -5.64 0.75 3.25
CA PHE A 75 -6.46 1.47 2.27
C PHE A 75 -6.26 2.99 2.36
N ILE A 76 -6.21 3.55 3.58
CA ILE A 76 -5.92 4.97 3.78
C ILE A 76 -4.51 5.30 3.29
N MET A 77 -3.52 4.48 3.62
CA MET A 77 -2.14 4.66 3.16
C MET A 77 -1.99 4.55 1.64
N PHE A 78 -2.78 3.68 1.00
CA PHE A 78 -2.86 3.61 -0.47
C PHE A 78 -3.34 4.93 -1.07
N LEU A 79 -4.42 5.51 -0.53
CA LEU A 79 -4.92 6.80 -1.01
C LEU A 79 -3.88 7.91 -0.82
N ILE A 80 -3.26 8.01 0.36
CA ILE A 80 -2.22 9.00 0.65
C ILE A 80 -1.03 8.84 -0.31
N THR A 81 -0.52 7.62 -0.46
CA THR A 81 0.62 7.32 -1.35
C THR A 81 0.28 7.64 -2.81
N PHE A 82 -0.94 7.29 -3.24
CA PHE A 82 -1.43 7.60 -4.58
C PHE A 82 -1.51 9.11 -4.83
N PHE A 83 -2.05 9.89 -3.89
CA PHE A 83 -2.14 11.34 -4.01
C PHE A 83 -0.75 11.99 -4.05
N ILE A 84 0.17 11.57 -3.17
CA ILE A 84 1.55 12.06 -3.15
C ILE A 84 2.21 11.77 -4.50
N LEU A 85 2.20 10.52 -4.97
CA LEU A 85 2.80 10.16 -6.27
C LEU A 85 2.14 10.89 -7.44
N SER A 86 0.85 11.15 -7.36
CA SER A 86 0.11 11.92 -8.38
C SER A 86 0.53 13.38 -8.46
N LEU A 87 1.12 13.95 -7.41
CA LEU A 87 1.70 15.30 -7.42
C LEU A 87 3.11 15.30 -8.02
N PHE A 88 3.92 14.27 -7.75
CA PHE A 88 5.31 14.19 -8.20
C PHE A 88 5.46 13.66 -9.62
N ILE A 89 4.65 12.66 -10.00
CA ILE A 89 4.64 12.11 -11.36
C ILE A 89 3.87 13.09 -12.22
N LYS A 90 4.60 14.05 -12.79
CA LYS A 90 4.08 14.96 -13.82
C LYS A 90 3.46 14.10 -14.91
N SER A 91 2.16 14.26 -15.17
CA SER A 91 1.55 13.61 -16.33
C SER A 91 2.34 14.09 -17.54
N LYS A 92 2.93 13.16 -18.28
CA LYS A 92 3.60 13.47 -19.54
C LYS A 92 2.59 14.30 -20.36
N PRO A 93 2.95 15.50 -20.86
CA PRO A 93 2.05 16.20 -21.77
C PRO A 93 1.79 15.25 -22.94
N ASP A 94 0.52 15.00 -23.23
CA ASP A 94 0.13 14.25 -24.43
C ASP A 94 0.68 15.04 -25.62
N ASN A 95 1.71 14.50 -26.27
CA ASN A 95 2.23 14.98 -27.56
C ASN A 95 1.32 14.49 -28.69
#